data_AF-L1PKU6-F1
#
_entry.id   AF-L1PKU6-F1
#
_cell.length_a   1.000
_cell.length_b   1.000
_cell.length_c   1.000
_cell.angle_alpha   90.00
_cell.angle_beta   90.00
_cell.angle_gamma   90.00
#
_symmetry.space_group_name_H-M   'P 1'
#
loop_
_entity.id
_entity.type
_entity.pdbx_description
1 polymer ?
#
loop_
_entity_poly.entity_id
_entity_poly.type
_entity_poly.pdbx_seq_one_letter_code
_entity_poly.pdbx_strand_id
1 'polypeptide(L)'
;ALLVQKLKNETKIIESFIDEDFEIALEKKELAFSIGDFNRRILIDYNEYGNEFTELFPEPTKCYTMGDYHVENGIIYVQTIGRNLDDENDPVVDYQYQWQLKLNKVLQTTLERLLEIGRGKKNMNI
;
A
#
# COMPACT_ATOMS: atom_id res chain seq x y z
N ALA A 1 -21.74 4.03 1.43
CA ALA A 1 -22.05 4.30 2.85
C ALA A 1 -22.59 3.06 3.58
N LEU A 2 -23.62 2.35 3.10
CA LEU A 2 -24.03 1.02 3.65
C LEU A 2 -23.11 -0.14 3.20
N LEU A 3 -22.42 0.07 2.08
CA LEU A 3 -21.67 -0.95 1.34
C LEU A 3 -20.44 -1.47 2.09
N VAL A 4 -19.62 -0.57 2.63
CA VAL A 4 -18.42 -0.86 3.46
C VAL A 4 -18.77 -1.58 4.77
N GLN A 5 -20.01 -1.42 5.24
CA GLN A 5 -20.49 -2.02 6.49
C GLN A 5 -21.11 -3.41 6.26
N LYS A 6 -21.63 -3.67 5.05
CA LYS A 6 -22.00 -5.01 4.57
C LYS A 6 -20.75 -5.84 4.21
N LEU A 7 -19.73 -5.20 3.63
CA LEU A 7 -18.39 -5.73 3.33
C LEU A 7 -17.51 -6.04 4.56
N LYS A 8 -17.99 -5.77 5.77
CA LYS A 8 -17.29 -6.04 7.03
C LYS A 8 -18.02 -7.07 7.89
N ASN A 9 -19.29 -7.35 7.59
CA ASN A 9 -20.12 -8.22 8.43
C ASN A 9 -20.22 -9.65 7.90
N GLU A 10 -20.04 -9.90 6.59
CA GLU A 10 -20.14 -11.25 5.97
C GLU A 10 -18.77 -11.88 5.62
N THR A 11 -17.70 -11.11 5.72
CA THR A 11 -16.63 -11.23 4.74
C THR A 11 -15.35 -11.80 5.34
N LYS A 12 -15.19 -13.11 5.28
CA LYS A 12 -13.87 -13.69 5.01
C LYS A 12 -13.42 -13.26 3.58
N ILE A 13 -13.27 -11.96 3.29
CA ILE A 13 -13.00 -11.46 1.94
C ILE A 13 -11.54 -11.08 1.76
N ILE A 14 -11.08 -11.52 0.60
CA ILE A 14 -9.73 -11.74 0.08
C ILE A 14 -9.30 -10.61 -0.89
N GLU A 15 -10.22 -9.91 -1.60
CA GLU A 15 -9.97 -8.65 -2.35
C GLU A 15 -11.26 -7.80 -2.39
N SER A 16 -11.13 -6.47 -2.24
CA SER A 16 -12.23 -5.51 -2.33
C SER A 16 -11.86 -4.33 -3.23
N PHE A 17 -12.60 -4.19 -4.33
CA PHE A 17 -12.49 -3.09 -5.27
C PHE A 17 -13.39 -1.95 -4.81
N ILE A 18 -12.79 -0.81 -4.46
CA ILE A 18 -13.53 0.41 -4.13
C ILE A 18 -13.69 1.27 -5.39
N ASP A 19 -12.73 1.16 -6.32
CA ASP A 19 -12.67 1.80 -7.64
C ASP A 19 -11.71 0.99 -8.56
N GLU A 20 -11.70 1.20 -9.88
CA GLU A 20 -10.67 0.62 -10.77
C GLU A 20 -9.25 0.99 -10.31
N ASP A 21 -9.13 2.16 -9.70
CA ASP A 21 -7.91 2.79 -9.24
C ASP A 21 -7.56 2.50 -7.76
N PHE A 22 -8.42 1.79 -7.02
CA PHE A 22 -8.19 1.55 -5.58
C PHE A 22 -8.75 0.20 -5.09
N GLU A 23 -7.87 -0.62 -4.53
CA GLU A 23 -8.16 -1.98 -4.08
C GLU A 23 -7.64 -2.21 -2.65
N ILE A 24 -8.38 -2.95 -1.83
CA ILE A 24 -7.94 -3.40 -0.51
C ILE A 24 -8.17 -4.90 -0.39
N ALA A 25 -7.14 -5.65 -0.02
CA ALA A 25 -7.19 -7.05 0.36
C ALA A 25 -6.95 -7.19 1.88
N LEU A 26 -7.77 -8.02 2.55
CA LEU A 26 -7.62 -8.28 3.98
C LEU A 26 -7.74 -9.78 4.24
N GLU A 27 -6.60 -10.46 4.27
CA GLU A 27 -6.51 -11.86 4.65
C GLU A 27 -6.13 -12.03 6.12
N LYS A 28 -6.22 -13.25 6.64
CA LYS A 28 -6.08 -13.52 8.08
C LYS A 28 -4.69 -13.09 8.59
N LYS A 29 -4.63 -11.91 9.23
CA LYS A 29 -3.43 -11.18 9.72
C LYS A 29 -2.64 -10.41 8.66
N GLU A 30 -3.05 -10.44 7.40
CA GLU A 30 -2.39 -9.78 6.27
C GLU A 30 -3.31 -8.67 5.74
N LEU A 31 -2.76 -7.48 5.54
CA LEU A 31 -3.49 -6.34 5.00
C LEU A 31 -2.69 -5.79 3.83
N ALA A 32 -3.28 -5.77 2.65
CA ALA A 32 -2.70 -5.15 1.47
C ALA A 32 -3.67 -4.16 0.84
N PHE A 33 -3.15 -3.15 0.17
CA PHE A 33 -3.94 -2.27 -0.65
C PHE A 33 -3.15 -1.75 -1.86
N SER A 34 -3.83 -1.60 -2.99
CA SER A 34 -3.27 -1.07 -4.21
C SER A 34 -3.94 0.23 -4.61
N ILE A 35 -3.16 1.15 -5.18
CA ILE A 35 -3.61 2.43 -5.68
C ILE A 35 -2.98 2.68 -7.03
N GLY A 36 -3.79 3.01 -8.02
CA GLY A 36 -3.35 3.21 -9.39
C GLY A 36 -4.04 4.36 -10.09
N ASP A 37 -3.51 4.66 -11.27
CA ASP A 37 -4.21 5.29 -12.38
C ASP A 37 -3.78 4.59 -13.68
N PHE A 38 -4.16 5.13 -14.84
CA PHE A 38 -3.80 4.57 -16.15
C PHE A 38 -2.28 4.43 -16.41
N ASN A 39 -1.44 5.15 -15.69
CA ASN A 39 0.00 5.24 -15.94
C ASN A 39 0.88 4.71 -14.81
N ARG A 40 0.36 4.54 -13.60
CA ARG A 40 1.12 4.11 -12.43
C ARG A 40 0.25 3.30 -11.48
N ARG A 41 0.84 2.30 -10.83
CA ARG A 41 0.17 1.57 -9.74
C ARG A 41 1.18 1.16 -8.68
N ILE A 42 0.81 1.37 -7.42
CA ILE A 42 1.56 0.90 -6.26
C ILE A 42 0.74 -0.10 -5.46
N LEU A 43 1.42 -1.01 -4.79
CA LEU A 43 0.89 -1.96 -3.81
C LEU A 43 1.66 -1.80 -2.51
N ILE A 44 0.93 -1.77 -1.40
CA ILE A 44 1.49 -1.80 -0.05
C ILE A 44 0.91 -3.02 0.66
N ASP A 45 1.80 -3.90 1.14
CA ASP A 45 1.45 -5.11 1.89
C ASP A 45 2.01 -5.04 3.32
N TYR A 46 1.21 -5.52 4.27
CA TYR A 46 1.52 -5.63 5.69
C TYR A 46 1.30 -7.07 6.16
N ASN A 47 2.33 -7.88 5.99
CA ASN A 47 2.32 -9.31 6.30
C ASN A 47 3.21 -9.63 7.53
N GLU A 48 3.38 -10.92 7.83
CA GLU A 48 4.18 -11.37 8.98
C GLU A 48 5.69 -11.21 8.79
N TYR A 49 6.15 -11.08 7.53
CA TYR A 49 7.56 -10.93 7.16
C TYR A 49 8.00 -9.47 7.15
N GLY A 50 7.05 -8.55 7.01
CA GLY A 50 7.31 -7.12 7.07
C GLY A 50 6.28 -6.32 6.29
N ASN A 51 6.57 -5.02 6.18
CA ASN A 51 5.81 -4.14 5.32
C ASN A 51 6.56 -4.01 3.99
N GLU A 52 5.87 -4.20 2.87
CA GLU A 52 6.45 -4.15 1.52
C GLU A 52 5.79 -3.07 0.68
N PHE A 53 6.58 -2.43 -0.17
CA PHE A 53 6.15 -1.44 -1.16
C PHE A 53 6.54 -1.94 -2.53
N THR A 54 5.56 -2.04 -3.42
CA THR A 54 5.76 -2.50 -4.80
C THR A 54 5.26 -1.47 -5.79
N GLU A 55 6.12 -1.05 -6.72
CA GLU A 55 5.69 -0.37 -7.95
C GLU A 55 5.23 -1.43 -8.95
N LEU A 56 3.91 -1.64 -9.07
CA LEU A 56 3.31 -2.62 -9.97
C LEU A 56 3.33 -2.18 -11.44
N PHE A 57 3.27 -0.86 -11.67
CA PHE A 57 3.30 -0.31 -13.03
C PHE A 57 3.98 1.08 -13.01
N PRO A 58 4.84 1.40 -14.00
CA PRO A 58 5.19 0.60 -15.18
C PRO A 58 6.05 -0.63 -14.87
N GLU A 59 6.00 -1.63 -15.75
CA GLU A 59 6.93 -2.78 -15.71
C GLU A 59 8.37 -2.33 -16.05
N PRO A 60 9.40 -3.01 -15.51
CA PRO A 60 9.33 -4.14 -14.59
C PRO A 60 8.89 -3.72 -13.18
N THR A 61 8.17 -4.62 -12.51
CA THR A 61 7.77 -4.45 -11.11
C THR A 61 9.00 -4.29 -10.22
N LYS A 62 8.90 -3.42 -9.22
CA LYS A 62 9.96 -3.24 -8.21
C LYS A 62 9.37 -3.36 -6.81
N CYS A 63 9.78 -4.39 -6.08
CA CYS A 63 9.39 -4.60 -4.68
C CYS A 63 10.52 -4.22 -3.72
N TYR A 64 10.17 -3.56 -2.61
CA TYR A 64 11.12 -3.14 -1.59
C TYR A 64 10.55 -3.31 -0.18
N THR A 65 11.41 -3.56 0.80
CA THR A 65 11.04 -3.44 2.21
C THR A 65 10.74 -1.98 2.57
N MET A 66 9.60 -1.71 3.21
CA MET A 66 9.24 -0.36 3.63
C MET A 66 10.03 0.12 4.84
N GLY A 67 10.57 1.33 4.75
CA GLY A 67 11.11 2.09 5.87
C GLY A 67 10.05 3.00 6.49
N ASP A 68 10.15 4.29 6.18
CA ASP A 68 9.22 5.33 6.63
C ASP A 68 8.29 5.74 5.49
N TYR A 69 7.04 6.09 5.83
CA TYR A 69 6.06 6.49 4.84
C TYR A 69 5.02 7.40 5.46
N HIS A 70 4.45 8.32 4.67
CA HIS A 70 3.36 9.19 5.08
C HIS A 70 2.58 9.75 3.91
N VAL A 71 1.39 10.28 4.21
CA VAL A 71 0.61 11.08 3.28
C VAL A 71 0.51 12.49 3.83
N GLU A 72 0.83 13.47 2.99
CA GLU A 72 0.67 14.88 3.29
C GLU A 72 0.13 15.60 2.05
N ASN A 73 -0.94 16.40 2.22
CA ASN A 73 -1.57 17.16 1.14
C ASN A 73 -1.94 16.33 -0.11
N GLY A 74 -2.37 15.08 0.11
CA GLY A 74 -2.72 14.16 -0.97
C GLY A 74 -1.52 13.59 -1.72
N ILE A 75 -0.30 13.78 -1.21
CA ILE A 75 0.91 13.17 -1.74
C ILE A 75 1.29 12.02 -0.82
N ILE A 76 1.50 10.83 -1.37
CA ILE A 76 2.14 9.73 -0.65
C ILE A 76 3.66 9.82 -0.80
N TYR A 77 4.35 9.62 0.30
CA TYR A 77 5.80 9.53 0.41
C TYR A 77 6.16 8.16 1.00
N VAL A 78 7.09 7.46 0.37
CA VAL A 78 7.62 6.18 0.84
C VAL A 78 9.14 6.19 0.73
N GLN A 79 9.80 5.87 1.83
CA GLN A 79 11.21 5.56 1.89
C GLN A 79 11.36 4.06 2.11
N THR A 80 12.14 3.40 1.27
CA THR A 80 12.42 1.97 1.38
C THR A 80 13.74 1.72 2.11
N ILE A 81 13.98 0.48 2.52
CA ILE A 81 15.22 0.04 3.16
C ILE A 81 15.86 -1.04 2.29
N GLY A 82 17.13 -0.87 1.98
CA GLY A 82 17.91 -1.85 1.23
C GLY A 82 17.65 -1.81 -0.26
N ARG A 83 17.76 -2.98 -0.90
CA ARG A 83 17.69 -3.15 -2.37
C ARG A 83 16.31 -3.62 -2.82
N ASN A 84 16.11 -3.59 -4.14
CA ASN A 84 14.98 -4.24 -4.80
C ASN A 84 14.99 -5.75 -4.45
N LEU A 85 13.85 -6.26 -3.98
CA LEU A 85 13.65 -7.65 -3.61
C LEU A 85 13.49 -8.56 -4.83
N ASP A 86 13.06 -8.01 -5.97
CA ASP A 86 12.80 -8.75 -7.21
C ASP A 86 14.03 -8.80 -8.13
N ASP A 87 14.98 -7.87 -7.98
CA ASP A 87 16.19 -7.78 -8.81
C ASP A 87 17.43 -7.41 -7.98
N GLU A 88 18.26 -8.41 -7.69
CA GLU A 88 19.52 -8.23 -6.95
C GLU A 88 20.56 -7.37 -7.67
N ASN A 89 20.42 -7.19 -9.00
CA ASN A 89 21.32 -6.39 -9.82
C ASN A 89 20.86 -4.94 -9.96
N ASP A 90 19.66 -4.59 -9.48
CA ASP A 90 19.20 -3.20 -9.45
C ASP A 90 20.15 -2.37 -8.56
N PRO A 91 20.81 -1.34 -9.11
CA PRO A 91 21.77 -0.54 -8.35
C PRO A 91 21.10 0.39 -7.32
N VAL A 92 19.77 0.54 -7.36
CA VAL A 92 19.02 1.41 -6.45
C VAL A 92 18.98 0.82 -5.04
N VAL A 93 19.36 1.63 -4.06
CA VAL A 93 19.34 1.32 -2.62
C VAL A 93 18.59 2.44 -1.90
N ASP A 94 17.81 2.10 -0.88
CA ASP A 94 17.04 3.04 -0.04
C ASP A 94 16.21 4.01 -0.89
N TYR A 95 15.42 3.43 -1.79
CA TYR A 95 14.61 4.16 -2.77
C TYR A 95 13.62 5.12 -2.10
N GLN A 96 13.49 6.31 -2.68
CA GLN A 96 12.53 7.32 -2.26
C GLN A 96 11.47 7.49 -3.33
N TYR A 97 10.23 7.24 -2.97
CA TYR A 97 9.07 7.35 -3.82
C TYR A 97 8.14 8.48 -3.36
N GLN A 98 7.63 9.25 -4.32
CA GLN A 98 6.64 10.28 -4.10
C GLN A 98 5.60 10.26 -5.21
N TRP A 99 4.32 10.36 -4.84
CA TRP A 99 3.24 10.45 -5.82
C TRP A 99 2.07 11.30 -5.35
N GLN A 100 1.66 12.28 -6.18
CA GLN A 100 0.43 13.04 -5.99
C GLN A 100 -0.77 12.19 -6.35
N LEU A 101 -1.55 11.83 -5.34
CA LEU A 101 -2.76 11.06 -5.47
C LEU A 101 -3.90 11.97 -5.93
N LYS A 102 -4.60 11.56 -6.98
CA LYS A 102 -5.83 12.23 -7.46
C LYS A 102 -7.08 11.53 -6.92
N LEU A 103 -7.06 11.18 -5.65
CA LEU A 103 -8.14 10.46 -4.99
C LEU A 103 -9.23 11.44 -4.55
N ASN A 104 -10.49 11.00 -4.60
CA ASN A 104 -11.56 11.73 -3.92
C ASN A 104 -11.35 11.68 -2.39
N LYS A 105 -12.00 12.59 -1.66
CA LYS A 105 -11.83 12.74 -0.20
C LYS A 105 -12.06 11.44 0.59
N VAL A 106 -13.00 10.59 0.17
CA VAL A 106 -13.31 9.32 0.85
C VAL A 106 -12.16 8.32 0.68
N LEU A 107 -11.63 8.19 -0.55
CA LEU A 107 -10.49 7.32 -0.83
C LEU A 107 -9.21 7.82 -0.16
N GLN A 108 -8.96 9.12 -0.18
CA GLN A 108 -7.80 9.71 0.51
C GLN A 108 -7.86 9.42 2.02
N THR A 109 -9.02 9.66 2.66
CA THR A 109 -9.18 9.38 4.10
C THR A 109 -9.02 7.88 4.40
N THR A 110 -9.48 7.02 3.50
CA THR A 110 -9.32 5.56 3.63
C THR A 110 -7.85 5.18 3.59
N LEU A 111 -7.10 5.69 2.61
CA LEU A 111 -5.67 5.46 2.48
C LEU A 111 -4.90 5.91 3.72
N GLU A 112 -5.13 7.14 4.19
CA GLU A 112 -4.47 7.69 5.37
C GLU A 112 -4.63 6.76 6.57
N ARG A 113 -5.84 6.22 6.77
CA ARG A 113 -6.12 5.24 7.85
C ARG A 113 -5.44 3.90 7.64
N LEU A 114 -5.35 3.39 6.42
CA LEU A 114 -4.66 2.13 6.14
C LEU A 114 -3.15 2.25 6.45
N LEU A 115 -2.55 3.38 6.07
CA LEU A 115 -1.15 3.68 6.41
C LEU A 115 -0.95 3.79 7.93
N GLU A 116 -1.86 4.44 8.64
CA GLU A 116 -1.82 4.49 10.11
C GLU A 116 -1.87 3.10 10.75
N ILE A 117 -2.73 2.21 10.24
CA ILE A 117 -2.83 0.82 10.71
C ILE A 117 -1.51 0.08 10.49
N GLY A 118 -0.90 0.21 9.30
CA GLY A 118 0.39 -0.38 8.99
C GLY A 118 1.52 0.07 9.94
N ARG A 119 1.53 1.35 10.31
CA ARG A 119 2.50 1.88 11.30
C ARG A 119 2.26 1.29 12.69
N GLY A 120 1.00 1.14 13.07
CA GLY A 120 0.62 0.47 14.32
C GLY A 120 1.13 -0.97 14.39
N LYS A 121 1.09 -1.72 13.28
CA LYS A 121 1.67 -3.08 13.19
C LYS A 121 3.19 -3.08 13.37
N LYS A 122 3.93 -2.12 12.80
CA LYS A 122 5.39 -1.98 12.98
C LYS A 122 5.79 -1.88 14.47
N ASN A 123 4.93 -1.27 15.29
CA ASN A 123 5.17 -1.06 16.72
C ASN A 123 4.74 -2.23 17.62
N MET A 124 4.12 -3.29 17.09
CA MET A 124 3.74 -4.48 17.86
C MET A 124 4.81 -5.60 17.84
N ASN A 125 5.86 -5.45 17.03
CA ASN A 125 6.99 -6.38 16.96
C ASN A 125 8.09 -6.04 17.99
N ILE A 126 7.70 -5.56 19.19
CA ILE A 126 8.60 -5.29 20.32
C ILE A 126 8.26 -6.20 21.49
#